data_AF-A0A1F6P1W2-F1
#
_entry.id   AF-A0A1F6P1W2-F1
#
_cell.length_a   1.000
_cell.length_b   1.000
_cell.length_c   1.000
_cell.angle_alpha   90.00
_cell.angle_beta   90.00
_cell.angle_gamma   90.00
#
_symmetry.space_group_name_H-M   'P 1'
#
loop_
_entity.id
_entity.type
_entity.pdbx_description
1 polymer ?
#
loop_
_entity_poly.entity_id
_entity_poly.type
_entity_poly.pdbx_seq_one_letter_code
_entity_poly.pdbx_strand_id
1 'polypeptide(L)'
;MLPLKNTLPNAAEKDSPPVVKSPENLEFKVSTIEKTLETKLPEETEQTGEQVEIKEDGKFLEDTIEGLKNTLRGTKRKPSQIPQVRDEITIKVEKIMEEGIADAFKALNPIQQQEFKIEGEKTAMEIRSVLRNSHVKIKKIFQLLINWLKLLPGINRFFLEQEAKIKADKIIALKKIEDKL
;
A
#
# COMPACT_ATOMS: atom_id res chain seq x y z
N MET A 1 -31.35 71.01 19.96
CA MET A 1 -32.49 70.11 20.22
C MET A 1 -32.42 68.96 19.24
N LEU A 2 -32.14 67.75 19.72
CA LEU A 2 -32.37 66.51 18.97
C LEU A 2 -33.75 65.96 19.34
N PRO A 3 -34.33 65.12 18.48
CA PRO A 3 -34.62 63.77 18.97
C PRO A 3 -34.14 62.65 18.05
N LEU A 4 -33.61 61.61 18.71
CA LEU A 4 -33.32 60.27 18.21
C LEU A 4 -34.61 59.45 18.05
N LYS A 5 -34.62 58.51 17.09
CA LYS A 5 -35.25 57.15 17.13
C LYS A 5 -34.93 56.43 15.79
N ASN A 6 -33.98 55.49 15.78
CA ASN A 6 -34.15 54.03 15.87
C ASN A 6 -35.07 53.40 14.81
N THR A 7 -34.52 52.53 13.94
CA THR A 7 -34.98 51.15 13.63
C THR A 7 -34.01 50.48 12.63
N LEU A 8 -33.40 49.35 13.03
CA LEU A 8 -32.72 48.38 12.17
C LEU A 8 -33.71 47.24 11.76
N PRO A 9 -33.25 46.20 11.06
CA PRO A 9 -33.38 45.91 9.64
C PRO A 9 -34.58 44.98 9.31
N ASN A 10 -34.96 44.81 8.05
CA ASN A 10 -35.85 43.69 7.69
C ASN A 10 -35.38 42.97 6.42
N ALA A 11 -35.04 41.71 6.61
CA ALA A 11 -34.81 40.72 5.60
C ALA A 11 -36.15 40.06 5.23
N ALA A 12 -36.48 40.03 3.94
CA ALA A 12 -37.25 38.96 3.28
C ALA A 12 -37.68 39.44 1.90
N GLU A 13 -37.03 38.94 0.86
CA GLU A 13 -37.77 38.65 -0.36
C GLU A 13 -37.41 37.24 -0.80
N LYS A 14 -38.38 36.36 -0.56
CA LYS A 14 -38.44 35.00 -1.04
C LYS A 14 -38.91 35.06 -2.48
N ASP A 15 -38.19 34.43 -3.41
CA ASP A 15 -38.88 33.70 -4.46
C ASP A 15 -38.07 32.49 -4.92
N SER A 16 -38.78 31.39 -5.12
CA SER A 16 -38.34 30.07 -5.58
C SER A 16 -39.58 29.41 -6.16
N PRO A 17 -39.48 28.33 -6.97
CA PRO A 17 -38.64 28.03 -8.12
C PRO A 17 -39.54 27.64 -9.34
N PRO A 18 -38.98 27.12 -10.44
CA PRO A 18 -39.49 25.82 -10.93
C PRO A 18 -38.32 24.92 -11.42
N VAL A 19 -38.15 23.62 -11.11
CA VAL A 19 -39.01 22.42 -11.05
C VAL A 19 -39.43 21.89 -12.42
N VAL A 20 -39.00 20.63 -12.66
CA VAL A 20 -39.34 19.62 -13.69
C VAL A 20 -38.79 19.87 -15.13
N LYS A 21 -38.18 18.93 -15.89
CA LYS A 21 -38.46 17.50 -16.12
C LYS A 21 -37.25 16.72 -16.68
N SER A 22 -36.96 15.58 -16.05
CA SER A 22 -36.57 14.33 -16.73
C SER A 22 -37.84 13.73 -17.37
N PRO A 23 -37.79 12.90 -18.44
CA PRO A 23 -37.37 11.49 -18.29
C PRO A 23 -36.73 10.81 -19.53
N GLU A 24 -36.28 9.56 -19.32
CA GLU A 24 -36.18 8.43 -20.29
C GLU A 24 -35.13 8.51 -21.43
N ASN A 25 -34.42 7.46 -21.86
CA ASN A 25 -34.34 6.03 -21.50
C ASN A 25 -33.10 5.40 -22.21
N LEU A 26 -32.54 4.33 -21.61
CA LEU A 26 -31.89 3.12 -22.21
C LEU A 26 -30.65 3.30 -23.13
N GLU A 27 -29.54 2.56 -22.99
CA GLU A 27 -29.49 1.09 -23.04
C GLU A 27 -28.44 0.45 -22.12
N PHE A 28 -28.89 -0.69 -21.58
CA PHE A 28 -28.13 -1.75 -20.92
C PHE A 28 -27.09 -2.41 -21.84
N LYS A 29 -25.91 -2.75 -21.28
CA LYS A 29 -25.19 -3.99 -21.61
C LYS A 29 -24.47 -4.53 -20.38
N VAL A 30 -25.22 -5.25 -19.54
CA VAL A 30 -24.67 -6.17 -18.54
C VAL A 30 -24.70 -7.54 -19.19
N SER A 31 -23.55 -8.05 -19.65
CA SER A 31 -23.45 -9.41 -20.16
C SER A 31 -23.34 -10.39 -19.00
N THR A 32 -24.48 -11.00 -18.72
CA THR A 32 -24.68 -12.34 -18.16
C THR A 32 -23.51 -13.29 -18.37
N ILE A 33 -22.94 -13.79 -17.28
CA ILE A 33 -22.30 -15.11 -17.23
C ILE A 33 -22.81 -15.81 -15.97
N GLU A 34 -23.93 -16.50 -16.12
CA GLU A 34 -24.27 -17.66 -15.30
C GLU A 34 -24.21 -18.88 -16.22
N LYS A 35 -23.27 -19.80 -15.97
CA LYS A 35 -23.48 -21.22 -16.31
C LYS A 35 -22.58 -22.13 -15.47
N THR A 36 -23.21 -22.64 -14.42
CA THR A 36 -23.29 -24.07 -14.07
C THR A 36 -22.03 -24.81 -13.61
N LEU A 37 -22.10 -25.19 -12.32
CA LEU A 37 -21.44 -26.33 -11.72
C LEU A 37 -21.80 -27.64 -12.44
N GLU A 38 -20.82 -28.47 -12.78
CA GLU A 38 -21.03 -29.92 -12.75
C GLU A 38 -19.71 -30.69 -12.60
N THR A 39 -19.58 -31.28 -11.42
CA THR A 39 -18.72 -32.41 -11.07
C THR A 39 -18.99 -33.60 -11.99
N LYS A 40 -17.92 -34.27 -12.47
CA LYS A 40 -17.77 -35.75 -12.51
C LYS A 40 -16.47 -36.17 -13.22
N LEU A 41 -15.65 -36.92 -12.49
CA LEU A 41 -14.61 -37.86 -12.92
C LEU A 41 -15.01 -39.22 -12.27
N PRO A 42 -14.53 -40.40 -12.68
CA PRO A 42 -13.93 -40.89 -13.93
C PRO A 42 -14.76 -42.05 -14.54
N GLU A 43 -14.50 -42.44 -15.79
CA GLU A 43 -14.78 -43.81 -16.24
C GLU A 43 -13.59 -44.35 -17.03
N GLU A 44 -13.23 -45.57 -16.67
CA GLU A 44 -12.09 -46.36 -17.11
C GLU A 44 -12.24 -46.79 -18.57
N THR A 45 -11.12 -47.02 -19.25
CA THR A 45 -11.06 -48.05 -20.29
C THR A 45 -9.65 -48.60 -20.39
N GLU A 46 -9.64 -49.91 -20.54
CA GLU A 46 -8.58 -50.86 -20.21
C GLU A 46 -7.54 -51.04 -21.33
N GLN A 47 -6.29 -51.24 -20.89
CA GLN A 47 -5.34 -52.30 -21.26
C GLN A 47 -5.06 -52.55 -22.76
N THR A 48 -3.81 -52.60 -23.21
CA THR A 48 -2.90 -53.79 -23.19
C THR A 48 -1.67 -53.35 -24.01
N GLY A 49 -0.40 -53.65 -23.77
CA GLY A 49 0.34 -54.48 -22.84
C GLY A 49 1.69 -54.75 -23.51
N GLU A 50 2.81 -54.36 -22.91
CA GLU A 50 4.11 -54.96 -23.23
C GLU A 50 4.97 -54.98 -21.96
N GLN A 51 5.43 -56.18 -21.64
CA GLN A 51 5.99 -56.59 -20.36
C GLN A 51 7.46 -56.15 -20.30
N VAL A 52 7.84 -55.43 -19.24
CA VAL A 52 9.24 -55.40 -18.81
C VAL A 52 9.30 -56.07 -17.44
N GLU A 53 10.00 -57.19 -17.45
CA GLU A 53 10.28 -58.10 -16.35
C GLU A 53 10.94 -57.36 -15.17
N ILE A 54 10.15 -57.07 -14.12
CA ILE A 54 10.66 -56.54 -12.86
C ILE A 54 11.12 -57.73 -12.02
N LYS A 55 12.44 -57.97 -12.01
CA LYS A 55 13.05 -58.81 -10.98
C LYS A 55 12.94 -58.06 -9.66
N GLU A 56 12.35 -58.75 -8.69
CA GLU A 56 12.06 -58.26 -7.33
C GLU A 56 13.36 -58.01 -6.54
N ASP A 57 13.99 -56.86 -6.78
CA ASP A 57 14.94 -56.27 -5.83
C ASP A 57 14.23 -55.12 -5.11
N GLY A 58 13.10 -55.42 -4.45
CA GLY A 58 12.29 -54.46 -3.68
C GLY A 58 13.03 -53.76 -2.53
N LYS A 59 14.28 -54.14 -2.26
CA LYS A 59 15.18 -53.41 -1.37
C LYS A 59 15.87 -52.21 -2.04
N PHE A 60 16.25 -52.31 -3.31
CA PHE A 60 17.07 -51.28 -3.95
C PHE A 60 16.30 -49.99 -4.23
N LEU A 61 15.04 -50.12 -4.65
CA LEU A 61 14.17 -48.96 -4.89
C LEU A 61 13.74 -48.29 -3.58
N GLU A 62 13.43 -49.08 -2.56
CA GLU A 62 13.06 -48.58 -1.23
C GLU A 62 14.26 -47.86 -0.56
N ASP A 63 15.46 -48.45 -0.62
CA ASP A 63 16.69 -47.85 -0.08
C ASP A 63 17.07 -46.55 -0.83
N THR A 64 16.82 -46.48 -2.14
CA THR A 64 17.08 -45.28 -2.95
C THR A 64 16.08 -44.17 -2.64
N ILE A 65 14.80 -44.50 -2.48
CA ILE A 65 13.74 -43.54 -2.11
C ILE A 65 13.93 -43.05 -0.68
N GLU A 66 14.37 -43.91 0.25
CA GLU A 66 14.64 -43.55 1.64
C GLU A 66 15.90 -42.66 1.76
N GLY A 67 16.94 -42.92 0.97
CA GLY A 67 18.12 -42.05 0.85
C GLY A 67 17.79 -40.65 0.30
N LEU A 68 16.90 -40.56 -0.70
CA LEU A 68 16.37 -39.29 -1.20
C LEU A 68 15.50 -38.57 -0.16
N LYS A 69 14.69 -39.31 0.60
CA LYS A 69 13.84 -38.76 1.66
C LYS A 69 14.65 -38.21 2.84
N ASN A 70 15.81 -38.80 3.15
CA ASN A 70 16.72 -38.28 4.18
C ASN A 70 17.53 -37.07 3.71
N THR A 71 17.88 -36.97 2.42
CA THR A 71 18.57 -35.80 1.86
C THR A 71 17.64 -34.60 1.62
N LEU A 72 16.34 -34.85 1.36
CA LEU A 72 15.30 -33.81 1.24
C LEU A 72 14.68 -33.37 2.58
N ARG A 73 14.95 -34.09 3.68
CA ARG A 73 14.74 -33.57 5.04
C ARG A 73 15.84 -32.55 5.36
N GLY A 74 15.89 -31.50 4.55
CA GLY A 74 16.67 -30.31 4.81
C GLY A 74 16.37 -29.84 6.23
N THR A 75 17.43 -29.71 7.01
CA THR A 75 17.39 -29.04 8.31
C THR A 75 16.53 -27.80 8.15
N LYS A 76 15.34 -27.79 8.76
CA LYS A 76 14.47 -26.62 8.83
C LYS A 76 15.29 -25.54 9.49
N ARG A 77 15.93 -24.69 8.70
CA ARG A 77 16.51 -23.45 9.21
C ARG A 77 15.31 -22.71 9.78
N LYS A 78 15.26 -22.61 11.10
CA LYS A 78 14.31 -21.74 11.78
C LYS A 78 14.40 -20.39 11.05
N PRO A 79 13.27 -19.80 10.62
CA PRO A 79 13.33 -18.49 10.01
C PRO A 79 14.03 -17.59 11.02
N SER A 80 15.26 -17.18 10.68
CA SER A 80 15.95 -16.15 11.44
C SER A 80 15.11 -14.90 11.23
N GLN A 81 14.23 -14.62 12.18
CA GLN A 81 13.64 -13.30 12.29
C GLN A 81 14.82 -12.39 12.63
N ILE A 82 15.44 -11.83 11.59
CA ILE A 82 16.42 -10.75 11.74
C ILE A 82 15.70 -9.70 12.58
N PRO A 83 16.19 -9.40 13.79
CA PRO A 83 15.58 -8.34 14.58
C PRO A 83 15.64 -7.08 13.74
N GLN A 84 14.48 -6.60 13.29
CA GLN A 84 14.34 -5.31 12.64
C GLN A 84 14.57 -4.26 13.72
N VAL A 85 15.83 -4.08 14.14
CA VAL A 85 16.21 -3.00 15.03
C VAL A 85 16.02 -1.72 14.23
N ARG A 86 14.80 -1.18 14.28
CA ARG A 86 14.46 0.08 13.65
C ARG A 86 15.17 1.18 14.43
N ASP A 87 16.09 1.86 13.74
CA ASP A 87 16.82 2.97 14.32
C ASP A 87 15.87 4.11 14.71
N GLU A 88 16.15 4.76 15.83
CA GLU A 88 15.31 5.85 16.36
C GLU A 88 15.09 6.99 15.37
N ILE A 89 16.12 7.32 14.58
CA ILE A 89 16.04 8.36 13.54
C ILE A 89 15.07 7.95 12.44
N THR A 90 15.06 6.67 12.03
CA THR A 90 14.12 6.17 11.03
C THR A 90 12.69 6.30 11.53
N ILE A 91 12.43 5.92 12.78
CA ILE A 91 11.11 6.05 13.41
C ILE A 91 10.66 7.52 13.47
N LYS A 92 11.57 8.44 13.82
CA LYS A 92 11.28 9.88 13.81
C LYS A 92 10.95 10.40 12.40
N VAL A 93 11.66 9.91 11.38
CA VAL A 93 11.38 10.25 9.97
C VAL A 93 10.02 9.72 9.55
N GLU A 94 9.70 8.45 9.85
CA GLU A 94 8.38 7.85 9.58
C GLU A 94 7.25 8.67 10.23
N LYS A 95 7.44 9.08 11.49
CA LYS A 95 6.49 9.93 12.20
C LYS A 95 6.26 11.28 11.52
N ILE A 96 7.32 11.94 11.06
CA ILE A 96 7.19 13.20 10.31
C ILE A 96 6.47 12.95 8.96
N MET A 97 6.71 11.79 8.34
CA MET A 97 6.10 11.42 7.07
C MET A 97 4.58 11.13 7.20
N GLU A 98 4.11 10.53 8.29
CA GLU A 98 2.67 10.24 8.49
C GLU A 98 1.82 11.47 8.87
N GLU A 99 2.44 12.53 9.40
CA GLU A 99 1.71 13.74 9.85
C GLU A 99 0.89 14.36 8.70
N GLY A 100 -0.39 14.68 8.93
CA GLY A 100 -1.20 15.46 7.99
C GLY A 100 -1.70 14.72 6.73
N ILE A 101 -1.42 13.41 6.59
CA ILE A 101 -1.87 12.61 5.42
C ILE A 101 -2.92 11.52 5.76
N ALA A 102 -3.35 11.44 7.02
CA ALA A 102 -4.24 10.37 7.50
C ALA A 102 -5.57 10.29 6.73
N ASP A 103 -6.15 11.43 6.35
CA ASP A 103 -7.44 11.45 5.66
C ASP A 103 -7.33 10.98 4.21
N ALA A 104 -6.25 11.35 3.52
CA ALA A 104 -5.96 10.82 2.19
C ALA A 104 -5.62 9.32 2.23
N PHE A 105 -4.92 8.88 3.27
CA PHE A 105 -4.61 7.46 3.46
C PHE A 105 -5.87 6.62 3.65
N LYS A 106 -6.87 7.12 4.39
CA LYS A 106 -8.18 6.42 4.58
C LYS A 106 -8.96 6.27 3.27
N ALA A 107 -8.71 7.12 2.27
CA ALA A 107 -9.36 7.04 0.97
C ALA A 107 -8.80 5.90 0.08
N LEU A 108 -7.64 5.33 0.44
CA LEU A 108 -7.03 4.21 -0.27
C LEU A 108 -7.75 2.89 0.05
N ASN A 109 -7.79 1.97 -0.92
CA ASN A 109 -8.22 0.60 -0.65
C ASN A 109 -7.17 -0.17 0.19
N PRO A 110 -7.51 -1.32 0.80
CA PRO A 110 -6.58 -2.04 1.70
C PRO A 110 -5.25 -2.44 1.05
N ILE A 111 -5.26 -2.78 -0.24
CA ILE A 111 -4.05 -3.16 -0.98
C ILE A 111 -3.15 -1.93 -1.18
N GLN A 112 -3.73 -0.81 -1.63
CA GLN A 112 -3.03 0.46 -1.80
C GLN A 112 -2.49 1.01 -0.46
N GLN A 113 -3.24 0.83 0.63
CA GLN A 113 -2.77 1.19 1.97
C GLN A 113 -1.51 0.42 2.36
N GLN A 114 -1.46 -0.87 2.04
CA GLN A 114 -0.29 -1.70 2.31
C GLN A 114 0.89 -1.31 1.42
N GLU A 115 0.66 -1.09 0.13
CA GLU A 115 1.69 -0.58 -0.79
C GLU A 115 2.25 0.76 -0.32
N PHE A 116 1.37 1.69 0.04
CA PHE A 116 1.75 3.01 0.53
C PHE A 116 2.61 2.94 1.80
N LYS A 117 2.27 2.04 2.73
CA LYS A 117 3.05 1.78 3.94
C LYS A 117 4.43 1.21 3.62
N ILE A 118 4.50 0.19 2.76
CA ILE A 118 5.77 -0.43 2.34
C ILE A 118 6.67 0.60 1.67
N GLU A 119 6.14 1.41 0.76
CA GLU A 119 6.88 2.48 0.11
C GLU A 119 7.28 3.59 1.08
N GLY A 120 6.46 3.85 2.11
CA GLY A 120 6.78 4.78 3.18
C GLY A 120 7.99 4.33 4.00
N GLU A 121 8.02 3.07 4.40
CA GLU A 121 9.15 2.47 5.14
C GLU A 121 10.44 2.53 4.30
N LYS A 122 10.38 2.12 3.02
CA LYS A 122 11.53 2.21 2.09
C LYS A 122 12.03 3.64 1.94
N THR A 123 11.10 4.58 1.76
CA THR A 123 11.41 6.00 1.61
C THR A 123 12.08 6.56 2.86
N ALA A 124 11.58 6.21 4.05
CA ALA A 124 12.19 6.61 5.33
C ALA A 124 13.62 6.07 5.47
N MET A 125 13.87 4.82 5.07
CA MET A 125 15.23 4.24 5.05
C MET A 125 16.17 4.97 4.09
N GLU A 126 15.70 5.36 2.91
CA GLU A 126 16.51 6.12 1.95
C GLU A 126 16.81 7.54 2.47
N ILE A 127 15.80 8.22 3.03
CA ILE A 127 15.99 9.54 3.67
C ILE A 127 17.01 9.43 4.80
N ARG A 128 16.91 8.41 5.65
CA ARG A 128 17.87 8.15 6.73
C ARG A 128 19.29 7.94 6.20
N SER A 129 19.42 7.26 5.06
CA SER A 129 20.71 7.11 4.38
C SER A 129 21.26 8.44 3.85
N VAL A 130 20.38 9.33 3.37
CA VAL A 130 20.77 10.70 2.97
C VAL A 130 21.21 11.54 4.17
N LEU A 131 20.57 11.40 5.33
CA LEU A 131 20.90 12.12 6.57
C LEU A 131 22.22 11.68 7.19
N ARG A 132 22.66 10.44 6.95
CA ARG A 132 23.97 9.94 7.41
C ARG A 132 25.15 10.56 6.68
N ASN A 133 24.93 11.18 5.53
CA ASN A 133 26.00 11.80 4.75
C ASN A 133 26.42 13.13 5.39
N SER A 134 27.73 13.45 5.33
CA SER A 134 28.28 14.72 5.82
C SER A 134 27.65 15.95 5.16
N HIS A 135 27.25 15.86 3.89
CA HIS A 135 26.56 16.92 3.17
C HIS A 135 25.14 16.50 2.77
N VAL A 136 24.16 16.91 3.58
CA VAL A 136 22.75 16.58 3.36
C VAL A 136 22.20 17.28 2.11
N LYS A 137 21.71 16.51 1.15
CA LYS A 137 21.10 17.02 -0.08
C LYS A 137 19.59 17.22 0.12
N ILE A 138 19.17 18.41 0.56
CA ILE A 138 17.75 18.73 0.78
C ILE A 138 16.87 18.44 -0.45
N LYS A 139 17.36 18.75 -1.66
CA LYS A 139 16.66 18.46 -2.92
C LYS A 139 16.35 16.97 -3.09
N LYS A 140 17.24 16.08 -2.62
CA LYS A 140 17.04 14.62 -2.71
C LYS A 140 15.97 14.16 -1.72
N ILE A 141 15.98 14.66 -0.48
CA ILE A 141 14.93 14.37 0.52
C ILE A 141 13.56 14.83 0.00
N PHE A 142 13.49 16.06 -0.52
CA PHE A 142 12.27 16.61 -1.09
C PHE A 142 11.74 15.77 -2.26
N GLN A 143 12.62 15.30 -3.16
CA GLN A 143 12.21 14.44 -4.27
C GLN A 143 11.68 13.09 -3.80
N LEU A 144 12.29 12.50 -2.77
CA LEU A 144 11.84 11.24 -2.17
C LEU A 144 10.43 11.38 -1.58
N LEU A 145 10.20 12.46 -0.81
CA LEU A 145 8.90 12.76 -0.24
C LEU A 145 7.83 12.97 -1.32
N ILE A 146 8.12 13.76 -2.37
CA ILE A 146 7.17 13.95 -3.47
C ILE A 146 6.85 12.64 -4.18
N ASN A 147 7.86 11.81 -4.46
CA ASN A 147 7.66 10.55 -5.18
C ASN A 147 6.77 9.60 -4.39
N TRP A 148 6.94 9.53 -3.07
CA TRP A 148 6.10 8.75 -2.19
C TRP A 148 4.68 9.34 -2.05
N LEU A 149 4.56 10.65 -1.82
CA LEU A 149 3.27 11.32 -1.65
C LEU A 149 2.38 11.27 -2.90
N LYS A 150 2.98 11.18 -4.09
CA LYS A 150 2.25 11.01 -5.37
C LYS A 150 1.48 9.70 -5.49
N LEU A 151 1.76 8.73 -4.63
CA LEU A 151 0.98 7.49 -4.55
C LEU A 151 -0.45 7.75 -4.06
N LEU A 152 -0.72 8.89 -3.42
CA LEU A 152 -2.04 9.27 -2.96
C LEU A 152 -2.88 9.81 -4.13
N PRO A 153 -4.02 9.17 -4.47
CA PRO A 153 -4.92 9.66 -5.51
C PRO A 153 -5.74 10.86 -5.01
N GLY A 154 -6.17 11.72 -5.94
CA GLY A 154 -7.14 12.78 -5.65
C GLY A 154 -6.60 13.99 -4.87
N ILE A 155 -5.28 14.07 -4.63
CA ILE A 155 -4.65 15.23 -3.98
C ILE A 155 -4.06 16.19 -5.01
N ASN A 156 -4.24 17.49 -4.77
CA ASN A 156 -3.64 18.53 -5.59
C ASN A 156 -2.11 18.50 -5.53
N ARG A 157 -1.46 18.64 -6.69
CA ARG A 157 0.01 18.66 -6.81
C ARG A 157 0.67 19.71 -5.93
N PHE A 158 0.09 20.91 -5.83
CA PHE A 158 0.65 21.98 -5.00
C PHE A 158 0.65 21.59 -3.51
N PHE A 159 -0.39 20.91 -3.04
CA PHE A 159 -0.45 20.43 -1.66
C PHE A 159 0.66 19.43 -1.39
N LEU A 160 0.85 18.43 -2.27
CA LEU A 160 1.94 17.46 -2.14
C LEU A 160 3.31 18.14 -2.09
N GLU A 161 3.49 19.19 -2.89
CA GLU A 161 4.72 19.96 -2.92
C GLU A 161 4.97 20.71 -1.61
N GLN A 162 3.96 21.37 -1.05
CA GLN A 162 4.10 22.08 0.23
C GLN A 162 4.32 21.12 1.39
N GLU A 163 3.56 20.03 1.45
CA GLU A 163 3.75 18.99 2.45
C GLU A 163 5.16 18.41 2.39
N ALA A 164 5.66 18.11 1.19
CA ALA A 164 7.03 17.63 1.03
C ALA A 164 8.08 18.68 1.48
N LYS A 165 7.87 19.98 1.23
CA LYS A 165 8.77 21.04 1.72
C LYS A 165 8.80 21.10 3.24
N ILE A 166 7.62 21.18 3.87
CA ILE A 166 7.47 21.26 5.32
C ILE A 166 8.12 20.04 5.99
N LYS A 167 7.86 18.84 5.45
CA LYS A 167 8.44 17.58 5.96
C LYS A 167 9.96 17.53 5.77
N ALA A 168 10.47 17.96 4.61
CA ALA A 168 11.91 18.01 4.37
C ALA A 168 12.63 18.92 5.38
N ASP A 169 12.05 20.09 5.69
CA ASP A 169 12.60 21.02 6.67
C ASP A 169 12.63 20.41 8.07
N LYS A 170 11.53 19.76 8.50
CA LYS A 170 11.45 19.02 9.77
C LYS A 170 12.49 17.91 9.86
N ILE A 171 12.65 17.13 8.80
CA ILE A 171 13.60 16.01 8.74
C ILE A 171 15.04 16.51 8.86
N ILE A 172 15.39 17.62 8.22
CA ILE A 172 16.75 18.20 8.33
C ILE A 172 17.00 18.77 9.72
N ALA A 173 15.97 19.31 10.38
CA ALA A 173 16.09 19.77 11.75
C ALA A 173 16.50 18.64 12.72
N LEU A 174 16.11 17.37 12.45
CA LEU A 174 16.56 16.22 13.25
C LEU A 174 18.09 16.09 13.28
N LYS A 175 18.74 16.25 12.12
CA LYS A 175 20.21 16.15 12.03
C LYS A 175 20.91 17.28 12.78
N LYS A 176 20.39 18.50 12.69
CA LYS A 176 20.93 19.67 13.41
C LYS A 176 20.85 19.53 14.92
N ILE A 177 19.89 18.77 15.44
CA ILE A 177 19.76 18.49 16.87
C ILE A 177 20.76 17.42 17.28
N GLU A 178 20.90 16.36 16.49
CA GLU A 178 21.87 15.27 16.73
C GLU A 178 23.32 15.78 16.72
N ASP A 179 23.70 16.63 15.76
CA ASP A 179 25.07 17.17 15.67
C ASP A 179 25.41 18.16 16.81
N LYS A 180 24.41 18.60 17.59
CA LYS A 180 24.60 19.50 18.75
C LYS A 180 24.68 18.76 20.09
N LEU A 181 24.42 17.46 20.10
CA LEU A 181 24.53 16.59 21.27
C LEU A 181 25.90 15.90 21.30
#